data_AF-A0A2V9Z028-F1
#
_entry.id   AF-A0A2V9Z028-F1
#
_cell.length_a   1.000
_cell.length_b   1.000
_cell.length_c   1.000
_cell.angle_alpha   90.00
_cell.angle_beta   90.00
_cell.angle_gamma   90.00
#
_symmetry.space_group_name_H-M   'P 1'
#
loop_
_entity.id
_entity.type
_entity.pdbx_description
1 polymer ?
#
loop_
_entity_poly.entity_id
_entity_poly.type
_entity_poly.pdbx_seq_one_letter_code
_entity_poly.pdbx_strand_id
1 'polypeptide(L)' 'MSSNPDVTILGAGAAGMSAALELSRAGLNVIILEARNR' A
#
# COMPACT_ATOMS: atom_id res chain seq x y z
N MET A 1 8.17 8.40 -13.72
CA MET A 1 7.26 8.07 -12.60
C MET A 1 8.05 8.24 -11.31
N SER A 2 7.82 9.34 -10.60
CA SER A 2 8.49 9.65 -9.33
C SER A 2 7.51 10.44 -8.47
N SER A 3 6.39 9.82 -8.10
CA SER A 3 5.59 10.28 -6.97
C SER A 3 6.09 9.53 -5.76
N ASN A 4 6.69 10.25 -4.81
CA ASN A 4 7.07 9.67 -3.53
C ASN A 4 5.77 9.29 -2.81
N PRO A 5 5.56 8.02 -2.42
CA PRO A 5 4.37 7.64 -1.68
C PRO A 5 4.40 8.26 -0.28
N ASP A 6 3.23 8.64 0.23
CA ASP A 6 3.09 9.07 1.62
C ASP A 6 3.29 7.87 2.56
N VAL A 7 2.87 6.67 2.13
CA VAL A 7 2.99 5.43 2.89
C VAL A 7 3.45 4.27 1.99
N THR A 8 4.44 3.53 2.48
CA THR A 8 4.87 2.25 1.88
C THR A 8 4.45 1.10 2.80
N ILE A 9 3.69 0.14 2.26
CA ILE A 9 3.23 -1.06 2.98
C ILE A 9 4.05 -2.26 2.50
N LEU A 10 4.60 -3.02 3.44
CA LEU A 10 5.31 -4.28 3.14
C LEU A 10 4.38 -5.47 3.38
N GLY A 11 4.05 -6.20 2.30
CA GLY A 11 3.15 -7.35 2.27
C GLY A 11 1.72 -7.01 1.85
N ALA A 12 1.20 -7.73 0.86
CA ALA A 12 -0.17 -7.64 0.34
C ALA A 12 -1.09 -8.74 0.91
N GLY A 13 -0.86 -9.14 2.17
CA GLY A 13 -1.79 -9.99 2.92
C GLY A 13 -3.05 -9.22 3.36
N ALA A 14 -3.93 -9.90 4.12
CA ALA A 14 -5.18 -9.29 4.60
C ALA A 14 -4.97 -7.96 5.35
N ALA A 15 -3.97 -7.90 6.23
CA ALA A 15 -3.65 -6.68 6.96
C ALA A 15 -3.14 -5.55 6.05
N GLY A 16 -2.23 -5.85 5.12
CA GLY A 16 -1.66 -4.86 4.21
C GLY A 16 -2.70 -4.29 3.25
N MET A 17 -3.57 -5.13 2.70
CA MET A 17 -4.68 -4.70 1.85
C MET A 17 -5.72 -3.88 2.62
N SER A 18 -6.04 -4.28 3.85
CA SER A 18 -6.96 -3.51 4.69
C SER A 18 -6.38 -2.13 5.05
N ALA A 19 -5.09 -2.05 5.37
CA ALA A 19 -4.42 -0.77 5.63
C ALA A 19 -4.40 0.11 4.38
N ALA A 20 -4.07 -0.46 3.21
CA ALA A 20 -4.05 0.28 1.95
C ALA A 20 -5.43 0.87 1.60
N LEU A 21 -6.51 0.12 1.83
CA LEU A 21 -7.87 0.58 1.59
C LEU A 21 -8.21 1.81 2.45
N GLU A 22 -7.94 1.74 3.75
CA GLU A 22 -8.26 2.84 4.67
C GLU A 22 -7.39 4.08 4.41
N LEU A 23 -6.10 3.89 4.14
CA LEU A 23 -5.19 4.99 3.79
C LEU A 23 -5.55 5.64 2.46
N SER A 24 -5.96 4.85 1.46
CA SER A 24 -6.46 5.38 0.19
C SER A 24 -7.76 6.16 0.37
N ARG A 25 -8.68 5.69 1.22
CA ARG A 25 -9.91 6.44 1.60
C ARG A 25 -9.60 7.75 2.31
N ALA A 26 -8.50 7.80 3.06
CA ALA A 26 -8.00 9.03 3.67
C ALA A 26 -7.29 9.97 2.67
N GLY A 27 -7.18 9.58 1.39
CA GLY A 27 -6.58 10.39 0.32
C GLY A 27 -5.06 10.33 0.23
N LEU A 28 -4.42 9.39 0.92
CA LEU A 28 -2.96 9.21 0.90
C LEU A 28 -2.51 8.44 -0.33
N ASN A 29 -1.35 8.79 -0.87
CA ASN A 29 -0.68 8.04 -1.93
C ASN A 29 0.06 6.84 -1.33
N VAL A 30 -0.41 5.63 -1.61
CA VAL A 30 0.10 4.39 -1.01
C VAL A 30 0.72 3.49 -2.06
N ILE A 31 1.86 2.88 -1.72
CA ILE A 31 2.44 1.76 -2.48
C ILE A 31 2.50 0.51 -1.60
N ILE A 32 2.23 -0.66 -2.18
CA ILE A 32 2.37 -1.97 -1.53
C ILE A 32 3.49 -2.73 -2.23
N LEU A 33 4.41 -3.29 -1.44
CA LEU A 33 5.48 -4.16 -1.90
C LEU A 33 5.23 -5.57 -1.36
N GLU A 34 4.93 -6.52 -2.24
CA GLU A 34 4.72 -7.93 -1.89
C GLU A 34 5.87 -8.78 -2.45
N ALA A 35 6.38 -9.69 -1.63
CA ALA A 35 7.51 -10.53 -1.99
C ALA A 35 7.10 -11.67 -2.94
N ARG A 36 5.83 -12.08 -2.89
CA ARG A 36 5.31 -13.19 -3.70
C ARG A 36 4.71 -12.68 -5.00
N ASN A 37 5.02 -13.35 -6.09
CA ASN A 37 4.37 -13.15 -7.38
C ASN A 37 3.11 -14.03 -7.47
N ARG A 38 2.05 -13.63 -6.76
CA ARG A 38 0.76 -14.31 -6.73
C ARG A 38 -0.38 -13.32 -6.64
#